data_AF-Q5DC96-F1
#
_entry.id   AF-Q5DC96-F1
#
_cell.length_a   1.000
_cell.length_b   1.000
_cell.length_c   1.000
_cell.angle_alpha   90.00
_cell.angle_beta   90.00
_cell.angle_gamma   90.00
#
_symmetry.space_group_name_H-M   'P 1'
#
loop_
_entity.id
_entity.type
_entity.pdbx_description
1 polymer ?
#
loop_
_entity_poly.entity_id
_entity_poly.type
_entity_poly.pdbx_seq_one_letter_code
_entity_poly.pdbx_strand_id
1 'polypeptide(L)'
;MDERYKDVTIIRPLRDFLAKELTLFAHFMELESITPNDPLTSIILKNPSINTLERLTQDFLASLQAGGFPSTTGTILRTSSKVVLENDTQVNCSFCHYPICNTESSDDPDKLATESMKYSFLLSNPSSCSEVTIPEENDNNLCSSCSLMFKELSSCT
;
A
#
# COMPACT_ATOMS: atom_id res chain seq x y z
N MET A 1 6.34 12.94 10.30
CA MET A 1 5.96 13.42 8.96
C MET A 1 6.49 12.40 7.96
N ASP A 2 5.92 12.32 6.76
CA ASP A 2 6.35 11.37 5.74
C ASP A 2 7.02 12.16 4.61
N GLU A 3 8.35 12.12 4.59
CA GLU A 3 9.25 12.92 3.74
C GLU A 3 9.91 12.07 2.64
N ARG A 4 9.35 10.90 2.36
CA ARG A 4 9.88 9.97 1.35
C ARG A 4 9.89 10.56 -0.07
N TYR A 5 9.15 11.64 -0.32
CA TYR A 5 9.14 12.35 -1.59
C TYR A 5 9.88 13.68 -1.43
N LYS A 6 10.91 13.91 -2.25
CA LYS A 6 11.78 15.09 -2.18
C LYS A 6 11.01 16.41 -2.20
N ASP A 7 9.97 16.50 -3.01
CA ASP A 7 9.23 17.75 -3.25
C ASP A 7 7.92 17.85 -2.45
N VAL A 8 7.52 16.79 -1.75
CA VAL A 8 6.20 16.71 -1.09
C VAL A 8 6.31 16.04 0.28
N THR A 9 5.90 16.75 1.32
CA THR A 9 5.73 16.18 2.66
C THR A 9 4.28 15.72 2.86
N ILE A 10 4.09 14.43 3.13
CA ILE A 10 2.77 13.89 3.47
C ILE A 10 2.56 14.00 4.98
N ILE A 11 1.57 14.81 5.35
CA ILE A 11 1.08 14.89 6.74
C ILE A 11 -0.22 14.11 6.89
N ARG A 12 -0.44 13.53 8.06
CA ARG A 12 -1.68 12.81 8.41
C ARG A 12 -2.22 13.37 9.73
N PRO A 13 -2.87 14.54 9.71
CA PRO A 13 -3.31 15.23 10.94
C PRO A 13 -4.27 14.41 11.79
N LEU A 14 -5.06 13.55 11.13
CA LEU A 14 -6.06 12.69 11.79
C LEU A 14 -5.51 11.31 12.19
N ARG A 15 -4.19 11.08 12.10
CA ARG A 15 -3.57 9.75 12.33
C ARG A 15 -3.87 9.17 13.71
N ASP A 16 -3.94 10.02 14.73
CA ASP A 16 -4.07 9.59 16.13
C ASP A 16 -5.53 9.47 16.60
N PHE A 17 -6.50 9.78 15.75
CA PHE A 17 -7.92 9.72 16.06
C PHE A 17 -8.55 8.43 15.53
N LEU A 18 -9.42 7.83 16.33
CA LEU A 18 -10.21 6.69 15.91
C LEU A 18 -11.32 7.13 14.96
N ALA A 19 -11.68 6.27 14.01
CA ALA A 19 -12.76 6.56 13.06
C ALA A 19 -14.07 6.96 13.77
N LYS A 20 -14.43 6.31 14.88
CA LYS A 20 -15.60 6.66 15.69
C LYS A 20 -15.56 8.07 16.28
N GLU A 21 -14.37 8.56 16.64
CA GLU A 21 -14.19 9.91 17.20
C GLU A 21 -14.36 10.95 16.09
N LEU A 22 -13.80 10.67 14.90
CA LEU A 22 -13.96 11.50 13.72
C LEU A 22 -15.42 11.57 13.26
N THR A 23 -16.16 10.46 13.32
CA THR A 23 -17.59 10.42 13.01
C THR A 23 -18.41 11.27 13.99
N LEU A 24 -18.15 11.14 15.30
CA LEU A 24 -18.82 11.96 16.31
C LEU A 24 -18.48 13.45 16.15
N PHE A 25 -17.21 13.78 15.90
CA PHE A 25 -16.78 15.14 15.62
C PHE A 25 -17.50 15.70 14.39
N ALA A 26 -17.53 14.97 13.28
CA ALA A 26 -18.22 15.39 12.07
C ALA A 26 -19.72 15.61 12.31
N HIS A 27 -20.35 14.74 13.11
CA HIS A 27 -21.76 14.87 13.49
C HIS A 27 -22.03 16.14 14.31
N PHE A 28 -21.24 16.41 15.36
CA PHE A 28 -21.41 17.60 16.19
C PHE A 28 -21.09 18.91 15.46
N MET A 29 -20.24 18.85 14.45
CA MET A 29 -19.90 19.98 13.58
C MET A 29 -20.82 20.10 12.37
N GLU A 30 -21.87 19.28 12.27
CA GLU A 30 -22.84 19.26 11.17
C GLU A 30 -22.18 19.16 9.79
N LEU A 31 -21.08 18.39 9.68
CA LEU A 31 -20.39 18.17 8.42
C LEU A 31 -21.16 17.18 7.54
N GLU A 32 -21.38 17.54 6.28
CA GLU A 32 -21.97 16.65 5.28
C GLU A 32 -21.00 15.51 4.95
N SER A 33 -21.42 14.25 5.14
CA SER A 33 -20.60 13.11 4.77
C SER A 33 -20.87 12.71 3.31
N ILE A 34 -19.84 12.87 2.48
CA ILE A 34 -19.88 12.35 1.10
C ILE A 34 -19.37 10.92 1.17
N THR A 35 -20.26 9.95 1.00
CA THR A 35 -19.83 8.55 0.84
C THR A 35 -19.29 8.40 -0.59
N PRO A 36 -18.01 8.06 -0.77
CA PRO A 36 -17.46 7.91 -2.11
C PRO A 36 -18.17 6.76 -2.84
N ASN A 37 -18.66 7.05 -4.04
CA ASN A 37 -19.29 6.08 -4.94
C ASN A 37 -18.23 5.22 -5.65
N ASP A 38 -17.29 4.66 -4.90
CA ASP A 38 -16.27 3.77 -5.45
C ASP A 38 -16.82 2.33 -5.55
N PRO A 39 -16.57 1.61 -6.67
CA PRO A 39 -17.04 0.24 -6.85
C PRO A 39 -16.66 -0.71 -5.73
N LEU A 40 -15.43 -0.64 -5.18
CA LEU A 40 -15.01 -1.50 -4.06
C LEU A 40 -15.79 -1.17 -2.79
N THR A 41 -15.94 0.12 -2.49
CA THR A 41 -16.75 0.58 -1.34
C THR A 41 -18.18 0.08 -1.46
N SER A 42 -18.76 0.15 -2.66
CA SER A 42 -20.11 -0.33 -2.94
C SER A 42 -20.24 -1.87 -2.83
N ILE A 43 -19.22 -2.63 -3.24
CA ILE A 43 -19.20 -4.10 -3.18
C ILE A 43 -19.09 -4.57 -1.72
N ILE A 44 -18.21 -3.94 -0.94
CA ILE A 44 -18.02 -4.24 0.49
C ILE A 44 -19.28 -3.89 1.29
N LEU A 45 -19.89 -2.72 1.04
CA LEU A 45 -21.14 -2.33 1.68
C LEU A 45 -22.31 -3.26 1.31
N LYS A 46 -22.36 -3.73 0.06
CA LYS A 46 -23.42 -4.64 -0.43
C LYS A 46 -23.23 -6.10 0.00
N ASN A 47 -21.99 -6.52 0.27
CA ASN A 47 -21.65 -7.88 0.64
C ASN A 47 -20.80 -7.90 1.92
N PRO A 48 -21.41 -7.67 3.09
CA PRO A 48 -20.70 -7.66 4.38
C PRO A 48 -20.05 -9.01 4.74
N SER A 49 -20.34 -10.08 3.99
CA SER A 49 -19.68 -11.39 4.11
C SER A 49 -18.30 -11.45 3.44
N ILE A 50 -17.94 -10.47 2.61
CA ILE A 50 -16.60 -10.36 2.03
C ILE A 50 -15.68 -9.76 3.09
N ASN A 51 -14.90 -10.62 3.74
CA ASN A 51 -13.90 -10.22 4.71
C ASN A 51 -12.60 -9.85 3.99
N THR A 52 -12.28 -8.56 3.94
CA THR A 52 -10.94 -8.10 3.55
C THR A 52 -9.98 -8.25 4.73
N LEU A 53 -8.68 -8.35 4.46
CA LEU A 53 -7.66 -8.36 5.51
C LEU A 53 -7.76 -7.11 6.40
N GLU A 54 -8.05 -5.96 5.79
CA GLU A 54 -8.27 -4.70 6.48
C GLU A 54 -9.46 -4.80 7.45
N ARG A 55 -10.59 -5.37 7.00
CA ARG A 55 -11.78 -5.54 7.85
C ARG A 55 -11.52 -6.48 9.03
N LEU A 56 -10.88 -7.63 8.77
CA LEU A 56 -10.48 -8.56 9.83
C LEU A 56 -9.56 -7.90 10.86
N THR A 57 -8.62 -7.08 10.40
CA THR A 57 -7.72 -6.33 11.27
C THR A 57 -8.46 -5.30 12.10
N GLN A 58 -9.42 -4.58 11.50
CA GLN A 58 -10.28 -3.63 12.21
C GLN A 58 -11.10 -4.32 13.30
N ASP A 59 -11.76 -5.45 12.97
CA ASP A 59 -12.60 -6.19 13.91
C ASP A 59 -11.76 -6.77 15.07
N PHE A 60 -10.57 -7.29 14.78
CA PHE A 60 -9.61 -7.73 15.80
C PHE A 60 -9.25 -6.59 16.76
N LEU A 61 -8.84 -5.42 16.24
CA LEU A 61 -8.49 -4.27 17.08
C LEU A 61 -9.67 -3.76 17.90
N ALA A 62 -10.87 -3.72 17.30
CA ALA A 62 -12.10 -3.34 17.99
C ALA A 62 -12.43 -4.30 19.15
N SER A 63 -12.24 -5.61 18.94
CA SER A 63 -12.45 -6.62 19.98
C SER A 63 -11.50 -6.46 21.16
N LEU A 64 -10.23 -6.10 20.92
CA LEU A 64 -9.26 -5.82 21.98
C LEU A 64 -9.65 -4.59 22.79
N GLN A 65 -10.10 -3.53 22.12
CA GLN A 65 -10.58 -2.32 22.80
C GLN A 65 -11.79 -2.62 23.68
N ALA A 66 -12.76 -3.38 23.17
CA ALA A 66 -13.94 -3.80 23.93
C ALA A 66 -13.58 -4.75 25.09
N GLY A 67 -12.56 -5.59 24.91
CA GLY A 67 -12.05 -6.53 25.91
C GLY A 67 -11.20 -5.91 27.04
N GLY A 68 -11.13 -4.57 27.13
CA GLY A 68 -10.42 -3.87 28.21
C GLY A 68 -9.02 -3.35 27.86
N PHE A 69 -8.64 -3.36 26.59
CA PHE A 69 -7.34 -2.84 26.12
C PHE A 69 -7.49 -1.61 25.21
N PRO A 70 -8.04 -0.48 25.70
CA PRO A 70 -8.39 0.68 24.86
C PRO A 70 -7.18 1.34 24.18
N SER A 71 -6.01 1.26 24.81
CA SER A 71 -4.77 1.89 24.33
C SER A 71 -4.01 1.10 23.27
N THR A 72 -4.45 -0.12 22.94
CA THR A 72 -3.69 -1.02 22.05
C THR A 72 -3.50 -0.45 20.66
N THR A 73 -4.55 0.08 20.02
CA THR A 73 -4.47 0.68 18.68
C THR A 73 -3.43 1.80 18.63
N GLY A 74 -3.48 2.73 19.60
CA GLY A 74 -2.51 3.82 19.69
C GLY A 74 -1.08 3.32 19.98
N THR A 75 -0.92 2.29 20.80
CA THR A 75 0.39 1.68 21.06
C THR A 75 0.98 1.03 19.81
N ILE A 76 0.18 0.30 19.03
CA ILE A 76 0.60 -0.28 17.75
C ILE A 76 1.06 0.82 16.79
N LEU A 77 0.28 1.88 16.61
CA LEU A 77 0.63 3.01 15.73
C LEU A 77 1.92 3.73 16.16
N ARG A 78 2.09 3.99 17.46
CA ARG A 78 3.33 4.61 17.97
C ARG A 78 4.53 3.68 17.81
N THR A 79 4.34 2.38 18.00
CA THR A 79 5.42 1.40 17.89
C THR A 79 5.82 1.20 16.43
N SER A 80 4.85 1.10 15.51
CA SER A 80 5.14 0.98 14.08
C SER A 80 5.89 2.19 13.54
N SER A 81 5.63 3.40 14.06
CA SER A 81 6.38 4.61 13.66
C SER A 81 7.86 4.59 14.04
N LYS A 82 8.27 3.72 14.98
CA LYS A 82 9.68 3.55 15.37
C LYS A 82 10.41 2.54 14.49
N VAL A 83 9.67 1.73 13.73
CA VAL A 83 10.24 0.80 12.76
C VAL A 83 10.50 1.61 11.49
N VAL A 84 11.65 2.29 11.46
CA VAL A 84 12.13 3.00 10.28
C VAL A 84 13.19 2.12 9.62
N LEU A 85 13.01 1.85 8.34
CA LEU A 85 14.07 1.31 7.49
C LEU A 85 14.81 2.50 6.88
N GLU A 86 16.12 2.56 7.11
CA GLU A 86 16.99 3.56 6.51
C GLU A 86 17.11 3.24 5.01
N ASN A 87 16.32 3.92 4.17
CA ASN A 87 16.43 3.80 2.72
C ASN A 87 17.36 4.91 2.21
N ASP A 88 18.65 4.60 2.12
CA ASP A 88 19.70 5.60 1.89
C ASP A 88 19.99 5.88 0.39
N THR A 89 19.35 5.16 -0.54
CA THR A 89 19.59 5.34 -1.99
C THR A 89 18.29 5.34 -2.80
N GLN A 90 17.73 6.53 -2.98
CA GLN A 90 16.56 6.77 -3.82
C GLN A 90 17.00 7.01 -5.27
N VAL A 91 16.72 6.06 -6.16
CA VAL A 91 16.91 6.23 -7.61
C VAL A 91 15.57 6.58 -8.25
N ASN A 92 15.49 7.58 -9.12
CA ASN A 92 14.24 7.93 -9.76
C ASN A 92 14.04 7.16 -11.06
N CYS A 93 12.78 6.80 -11.34
CA CYS A 93 12.37 6.25 -12.62
C CYS A 93 12.69 7.22 -13.75
N SER A 94 13.39 6.81 -14.80
CA SER A 94 13.76 7.66 -15.94
C SER A 94 12.55 8.09 -16.78
N PHE A 95 11.41 7.38 -16.69
CA PHE A 95 10.20 7.69 -17.43
C PHE A 95 9.19 8.52 -16.62
N CYS A 96 8.77 8.01 -15.46
CA CYS A 96 7.73 8.67 -14.64
C CYS A 96 8.29 9.45 -13.45
N HIS A 97 9.61 9.49 -13.26
CA HIS A 97 10.30 10.11 -12.13
C HIS A 97 9.91 9.59 -10.74
N TYR A 98 9.10 8.54 -10.66
CA TYR A 98 8.72 7.89 -9.42
C TYR A 98 9.96 7.34 -8.70
N PRO A 99 10.11 7.56 -7.39
CA PRO A 99 11.19 6.97 -6.61
C PRO A 99 11.18 5.44 -6.64
N ILE A 100 12.33 4.85 -6.94
CA ILE A 100 12.59 3.41 -6.96
C ILE A 100 13.56 3.12 -5.81
N CYS A 101 13.30 2.05 -5.07
CA CYS A 101 14.25 1.55 -4.09
C CYS A 101 15.34 0.77 -4.84
N ASN A 102 16.59 1.28 -4.81
CA ASN A 102 17.73 0.66 -5.51
C ASN A 102 18.55 -0.26 -4.60
N THR A 103 18.04 -0.58 -3.42
CA THR A 103 18.79 -1.42 -2.50
C THR A 103 18.73 -2.87 -2.98
N GLU A 104 19.89 -3.41 -3.35
CA GLU A 104 20.16 -4.85 -3.51
C GLU A 104 19.71 -5.67 -2.28
N SER A 105 19.56 -5.02 -1.10
CA SER A 105 19.10 -5.67 0.12
C SER A 105 17.75 -6.35 -0.06
N SER A 106 17.67 -7.64 0.28
CA SER A 106 16.44 -8.43 0.26
C SER A 106 15.35 -7.92 1.21
N ASP A 107 15.69 -6.98 2.08
CA ASP A 107 14.87 -6.58 3.22
C ASP A 107 14.05 -5.31 2.94
N ASP A 108 14.10 -4.79 1.70
CA ASP A 108 13.25 -3.66 1.31
C ASP A 108 11.78 -4.10 1.16
N PRO A 109 10.84 -3.52 1.93
CA PRO A 109 9.44 -3.92 1.93
C PRO A 109 8.75 -3.68 0.58
N ASP A 110 9.16 -2.65 -0.17
CA ASP A 110 8.57 -2.32 -1.47
C ASP A 110 8.97 -3.35 -2.53
N LYS A 111 10.24 -3.78 -2.54
CA LYS A 111 10.72 -4.92 -3.33
C LYS A 111 10.00 -6.21 -2.96
N LEU A 112 9.87 -6.52 -1.66
CA LEU A 112 9.21 -7.73 -1.18
C LEU A 112 7.72 -7.77 -1.54
N ALA A 113 7.03 -6.62 -1.45
CA ALA A 113 5.64 -6.50 -1.87
C ALA A 113 5.49 -6.74 -3.38
N THR A 114 6.39 -6.18 -4.19
CA THR A 114 6.40 -6.39 -5.64
C THR A 114 6.65 -7.85 -6.02
N GLU A 115 7.60 -8.53 -5.37
CA GLU A 115 7.86 -9.95 -5.59
C GLU A 115 6.69 -10.83 -5.14
N SER A 116 6.06 -10.51 -4.01
CA SER A 116 4.86 -11.21 -3.53
C SER A 116 3.69 -11.08 -4.51
N MET A 117 3.53 -9.91 -5.14
CA MET A 117 2.54 -9.67 -6.18
C MET A 117 2.84 -10.49 -7.43
N LYS A 118 4.09 -10.48 -7.92
CA LYS A 118 4.53 -11.32 -9.05
C LYS A 118 4.29 -12.79 -8.78
N TYR A 119 4.64 -13.27 -7.59
CA TYR A 119 4.44 -14.65 -7.17
C TYR A 119 2.94 -15.03 -7.17
N SER A 120 2.08 -14.15 -6.63
CA SER A 120 0.63 -14.37 -6.63
C SER A 120 0.04 -14.41 -8.04
N PHE A 121 0.56 -13.57 -8.94
CA PHE A 121 0.20 -13.59 -10.36
C PHE A 121 0.58 -14.93 -11.02
N LEU A 122 1.81 -15.42 -10.80
CA LEU A 122 2.27 -16.71 -11.32
C LEU A 122 1.40 -17.89 -10.87
N LEU A 123 1.03 -17.90 -9.58
CA LEU A 123 0.09 -18.89 -9.02
C LEU A 123 -1.27 -18.88 -9.70
N SER A 124 -1.76 -17.69 -10.04
CA SER A 124 -3.08 -17.52 -10.66
C SER A 124 -3.08 -17.87 -12.15
N ASN A 125 -1.93 -17.80 -12.82
CA ASN A 125 -1.79 -17.96 -14.26
C ASN A 125 -0.67 -18.95 -14.65
N PRO A 126 -0.81 -20.25 -14.34
CA PRO A 126 0.25 -21.25 -14.49
C PRO A 126 0.64 -21.54 -15.95
N SER A 127 -0.17 -21.15 -16.93
CA SER A 127 0.10 -21.29 -18.37
C SER A 127 1.09 -20.25 -18.91
N SER A 128 1.49 -19.26 -18.12
CA SER A 128 2.57 -18.30 -18.45
C SER A 128 3.98 -18.84 -18.16
N CYS A 129 4.10 -20.08 -17.66
CA CYS A 129 5.36 -20.79 -17.48
C CYS A 129 5.95 -21.25 -18.83
N SER A 130 6.40 -20.31 -19.64
CA SER A 130 7.42 -20.56 -20.65
C SER A 130 8.65 -19.77 -20.23
N GLU A 131 9.82 -20.43 -20.26
CA GLU A 131 11.12 -19.91 -19.83
C GLU A 131 11.23 -18.39 -20.01
N VAL A 132 11.13 -17.65 -18.91
CA VAL A 132 11.68 -16.30 -18.87
C VAL A 132 13.17 -16.51 -18.78
N THR A 133 13.82 -16.74 -19.94
CA THR A 133 15.22 -16.38 -20.10
C THR A 133 15.31 -14.96 -19.61
N ILE A 134 16.00 -14.76 -18.49
CA ILE A 134 16.34 -13.43 -17.98
C ILE A 134 17.14 -12.79 -19.11
N PRO A 135 16.59 -11.83 -19.88
CA PRO A 135 17.43 -11.05 -20.76
C PRO A 135 18.11 -10.08 -19.82
N GLU A 136 19.38 -10.38 -19.52
CA GLU A 136 20.31 -9.36 -19.05
C GLU A 136 20.23 -8.15 -20.00
N GLU A 137 20.33 -6.97 -19.39
CA GLU A 137 20.59 -5.68 -20.02
C GLU A 137 19.45 -5.03 -20.83
N ASN A 138 18.66 -4.23 -20.11
CA ASN A 138 18.61 -2.80 -20.44
C ASN A 138 18.40 -2.02 -19.13
N ASP A 139 19.50 -1.56 -18.53
CA ASP A 139 19.60 -0.72 -17.33
C ASP A 139 18.99 0.67 -17.55
N ASN A 140 17.72 0.71 -17.94
CA ASN A 140 16.93 1.89 -17.79
C ASN A 140 16.33 1.79 -16.39
N ASN A 141 16.76 2.68 -15.50
CA ASN A 141 16.17 2.90 -14.17
C ASN A 141 14.64 3.12 -14.29
N LEU A 142 13.85 2.08 -14.54
CA LEU A 142 12.41 2.13 -14.79
C LEU A 142 11.72 1.42 -13.64
N CYS A 143 10.64 2.01 -13.12
CA CYS A 143 9.83 1.34 -12.13
C CYS A 143 9.08 0.15 -12.75
N SER A 144 8.64 -0.80 -11.92
CA SER A 144 7.94 -2.02 -12.34
C SER A 144 6.78 -1.74 -13.30
N SER A 145 5.98 -0.70 -13.05
CA SER A 145 4.86 -0.33 -13.91
C SER A 145 5.30 0.20 -15.28
N CYS A 146 6.31 1.07 -15.33
CA CYS A 146 6.84 1.56 -16.61
C CYS A 146 7.49 0.43 -17.41
N SER A 147 8.22 -0.46 -16.75
CA SER A 147 8.78 -1.66 -17.39
C SER A 147 7.69 -2.52 -18.03
N LEU A 148 6.59 -2.75 -17.32
CA LEU A 148 5.46 -3.53 -17.84
C LEU A 148 4.80 -2.84 -19.05
N MET A 149 4.55 -1.54 -18.95
CA MET A 149 4.01 -0.74 -20.06
C MET A 149 4.91 -0.80 -21.31
N PHE A 150 6.23 -0.70 -21.14
CA PHE A 150 7.18 -0.81 -22.25
C PHE A 150 7.15 -2.21 -22.89
N LYS A 151 7.06 -3.27 -22.08
CA LYS A 151 6.94 -4.66 -22.57
C LYS A 151 5.66 -4.86 -23.37
N GLU A 152 4.52 -4.38 -22.87
CA GLU A 152 3.24 -4.46 -23.58
C GLU A 152 3.27 -3.71 -24.92
N LEU A 153 3.84 -2.50 -24.94
CA LEU A 153 4.00 -1.71 -26.18
C LEU A 153 4.88 -2.42 -27.21
N SER A 154 5.98 -3.04 -26.78
CA SER A 154 6.87 -3.79 -27.68
C SER A 154 6.24 -5.06 -28.24
N SER A 155 5.20 -5.60 -27.59
CA SER A 155 4.47 -6.80 -28.04
C SER A 155 3.46 -6.48 -29.15
N CYS A 156 3.17 -5.21 -29.40
CA CYS A 156 2.18 -4.74 -30.38
C CYS A 156 2.79 -4.22 -31.70
N THR A 157 4.12 -4.18 -31.81
CA THR A 157 4.89 -3.84 -33.03
C THR A 157 5.49 -5.08 -33.66
#